data_AF-A0A0Q5H782-F1
#
_entry.id   AF-A0A0Q5H782-F1
#
_cell.length_a   1.000
_cell.length_b   1.000
_cell.length_c   1.000
_cell.angle_alpha   90.00
_cell.angle_beta   90.00
_cell.angle_gamma   90.00
#
_symmetry.space_group_name_H-M   'P 1'
#
loop_
_entity.id
_entity.type
_entity.pdbx_description
1 polymer ?
#
loop_
_entity_poly.entity_id
_entity_poly.type
_entity_poly.pdbx_seq_one_letter_code
_entity_poly.pdbx_strand_id
1 'polypeptide(L)'
;MKLLTVLAVPLVLGAAAAGAGLAFLQSEGVTPRALAPYLLKRSSGHNDLIEAAGRFTAATLLRFDRGEIAPYAPPALAIGAQPVSAAALAGRERLVATSEEAWRAIANASPGEVITLLPGVYPLRTTVYASRAGSAAAPIVVRAARPGTVRIDVAAAEGFTVTAPYWRFENLTLHGACRYADSCDHAFHVVGDAHHFVARNNTLRDFNAHFKINGERGAFPDHGLIESNTLANGTPRQTSHPVTPIDLVAASDWTIRANLIHDFIKTGGDRISYGAFAKGAAERTVFERNVVLCEALLASQPGQRIGLSFGGGGTGKPYCRDGRCITEHDGGSMRANLVAGCADVGIYLNSAANTHLTDNTVLDTAGIQVRYSTSGASLNGNLVDGPLRADEGGVLRVGDNRATPIWQLYVGHHPQRGLFADPARLDLRWDGTPPRRTAQDPAAGLCGAARGPQRAYGAFDDFRSCLRGVTP
;
A
#
# COMPACT_ATOMS: atom_id res chain seq x y z
N MET A 1 -40.86 -32.66 -29.74
CA MET A 1 -40.45 -33.13 -28.40
C MET A 1 -39.07 -33.80 -28.35
N LYS A 2 -38.67 -34.69 -29.27
CA LYS A 2 -37.36 -35.39 -29.21
C LYS A 2 -36.11 -34.50 -29.42
N LEU A 3 -36.22 -33.38 -30.16
CA LEU A 3 -35.09 -32.48 -30.43
C LEU A 3 -34.69 -31.61 -29.21
N LEU A 4 -35.66 -31.25 -28.37
CA LEU A 4 -35.45 -30.49 -27.13
C LEU A 4 -34.68 -31.30 -26.08
N THR A 5 -34.93 -32.61 -25.99
CA THR A 5 -34.22 -33.52 -25.07
C THR A 5 -32.79 -33.80 -25.51
N VAL A 6 -32.51 -33.84 -26.82
CA VAL A 6 -31.15 -34.07 -27.36
C VAL A 6 -30.24 -32.86 -27.17
N LEU A 7 -30.78 -31.64 -27.17
CA LEU A 7 -30.04 -30.41 -26.84
C LEU A 7 -29.90 -30.16 -25.33
N ALA A 8 -30.79 -30.72 -24.51
CA ALA A 8 -30.75 -30.56 -23.05
C ALA A 8 -29.55 -31.26 -22.41
N VAL A 9 -29.21 -32.48 -22.87
CA VAL A 9 -28.08 -33.27 -22.32
C VAL A 9 -26.72 -32.57 -22.46
N PRO A 10 -26.28 -32.09 -23.65
CA PRO A 10 -24.99 -31.39 -23.78
C PRO A 10 -24.97 -30.07 -23.01
N LEU A 11 -26.10 -29.37 -22.88
CA LEU A 11 -26.20 -28.14 -22.13
C LEU A 11 -26.06 -28.39 -20.61
N VAL A 12 -26.67 -29.45 -20.10
CA VAL A 12 -26.49 -29.90 -18.71
C VAL A 12 -25.06 -30.35 -18.44
N LEU A 13 -24.45 -31.13 -19.34
CA LEU A 13 -23.05 -31.56 -19.22
C LEU A 13 -22.09 -30.37 -19.27
N GLY A 14 -22.32 -29.40 -20.15
CA GLY A 14 -21.55 -28.16 -20.23
C GLY A 14 -21.64 -27.33 -18.95
N ALA A 15 -22.86 -27.16 -18.41
CA ALA A 15 -23.08 -26.47 -17.14
C ALA A 15 -22.40 -27.19 -15.96
N ALA A 16 -22.48 -28.52 -15.92
CA ALA A 16 -21.82 -29.33 -14.89
C ALA A 16 -20.29 -29.21 -14.97
N ALA A 17 -19.70 -29.26 -16.17
CA ALA A 17 -18.27 -29.08 -16.37
C ALA A 17 -17.80 -27.67 -15.96
N ALA A 18 -18.56 -26.64 -16.32
CA ALA A 18 -18.28 -25.26 -15.90
C ALA A 18 -18.36 -25.12 -14.37
N GLY A 19 -19.38 -25.70 -13.74
CA GLY A 19 -19.53 -25.73 -12.29
C GLY A 19 -18.37 -26.44 -11.58
N ALA A 20 -17.95 -27.59 -12.09
CA ALA A 20 -16.78 -28.32 -11.57
C ALA A 20 -15.48 -27.52 -11.73
N GLY A 21 -15.29 -26.86 -12.88
CA GLY A 21 -14.15 -25.98 -13.13
C GLY A 21 -14.10 -24.79 -12.16
N LEU A 22 -15.23 -24.13 -11.90
CA LEU A 22 -15.31 -23.04 -10.92
C LEU A 22 -15.06 -23.51 -9.49
N ALA A 23 -15.56 -24.69 -9.12
CA ALA A 23 -15.30 -25.29 -7.82
C ALA A 23 -13.80 -25.59 -7.62
N PHE A 24 -13.13 -26.10 -8.66
CA PHE A 24 -11.68 -26.31 -8.65
C PHE A 24 -10.90 -24.99 -8.53
N LEU A 25 -11.23 -23.97 -9.33
CA LEU A 25 -10.56 -22.66 -9.24
C LEU A 25 -10.76 -22.02 -7.86
N GLN A 26 -11.94 -22.19 -7.26
CA GLN A 26 -12.24 -21.78 -5.90
C GLN A 26 -11.40 -22.54 -4.86
N SER A 27 -11.19 -23.85 -5.01
CA SER A 27 -10.37 -24.64 -4.08
C SER A 27 -8.88 -24.32 -4.19
N GLU A 28 -8.41 -24.02 -5.40
CA GLU A 28 -7.01 -23.64 -5.66
C GLU A 28 -6.71 -22.16 -5.39
N GLY A 29 -7.71 -21.36 -5.00
CA GLY A 29 -7.50 -19.94 -4.71
C GLY A 29 -7.20 -19.09 -5.95
N VAL A 30 -7.50 -19.57 -7.16
CA VAL A 30 -7.15 -18.92 -8.43
C VAL A 30 -8.24 -17.92 -8.82
N THR A 31 -7.96 -16.63 -8.73
CA THR A 31 -8.85 -15.55 -9.17
C THR A 31 -8.77 -15.33 -10.69
N PRO A 32 -9.79 -14.73 -11.34
CA PRO A 32 -9.72 -14.40 -12.77
C PRO A 32 -8.51 -13.52 -13.11
N ARG A 33 -8.17 -12.54 -12.24
CA ARG A 33 -6.99 -11.67 -12.44
C ARG A 33 -5.65 -12.38 -12.27
N ALA A 34 -5.58 -13.47 -11.50
CA ALA A 34 -4.39 -14.32 -11.43
C ALA A 34 -4.29 -15.26 -12.65
N LEU A 35 -5.42 -15.78 -13.13
CA LEU A 35 -5.47 -16.69 -14.28
C LEU A 35 -5.19 -15.98 -15.61
N ALA A 36 -5.68 -14.76 -15.80
CA ALA A 36 -5.51 -13.99 -17.04
C ALA A 36 -4.04 -13.86 -17.52
N PRO A 37 -3.09 -13.38 -16.70
CA PRO A 37 -1.68 -13.30 -17.11
C PRO A 37 -1.04 -14.69 -17.30
N TYR A 38 -1.49 -15.71 -16.56
CA TYR A 38 -1.03 -17.09 -16.77
C TYR A 38 -1.41 -17.60 -18.17
N LEU A 39 -2.67 -17.37 -18.60
CA LEU A 39 -3.14 -17.75 -19.93
C LEU A 39 -2.37 -17.02 -21.03
N LEU A 40 -2.16 -15.70 -20.90
CA LEU A 40 -1.35 -14.92 -21.84
C LEU A 40 0.06 -15.51 -22.00
N LYS A 41 0.71 -15.83 -20.87
CA LYS A 41 2.04 -16.44 -20.87
C LYS A 41 2.04 -17.80 -21.55
N ARG A 42 1.03 -18.64 -21.30
CA ARG A 42 0.91 -19.98 -21.88
C ARG A 42 0.55 -19.96 -23.36
N SER A 43 -0.19 -18.96 -23.83
CA SER A 43 -0.53 -18.83 -25.25
C SER A 43 0.58 -18.18 -26.09
N SER A 44 1.46 -17.40 -25.46
CA SER A 44 2.52 -16.65 -26.17
C SER A 44 3.49 -17.56 -26.91
N GLY A 45 3.84 -17.21 -28.16
CA GLY A 45 4.77 -17.96 -29.00
C GLY A 45 4.12 -19.15 -29.73
N HIS A 46 2.82 -19.35 -29.57
CA HIS A 46 2.04 -20.29 -30.39
C HIS A 46 1.56 -19.61 -31.69
N ASN A 47 0.74 -20.31 -32.48
CA ASN A 47 0.14 -19.73 -33.68
C ASN A 47 -0.88 -18.61 -33.35
N ASP A 48 -1.19 -17.79 -34.34
CA ASP A 48 -2.05 -16.60 -34.19
C ASP A 48 -3.42 -16.91 -33.57
N LEU A 49 -4.00 -18.07 -33.86
CA LEU A 49 -5.30 -18.47 -33.32
C LEU A 49 -5.22 -18.71 -31.80
N ILE A 50 -4.21 -19.45 -31.35
CA ILE A 50 -4.00 -19.74 -29.92
C ILE A 50 -3.70 -18.44 -29.16
N GLU A 51 -2.84 -17.59 -29.72
CA GLU A 51 -2.52 -16.30 -29.11
C GLU A 51 -3.74 -15.38 -29.04
N ALA A 52 -4.53 -15.29 -30.11
CA ALA A 52 -5.76 -14.50 -30.14
C ALA A 52 -6.78 -15.02 -29.12
N ALA A 53 -6.94 -16.34 -29.00
CA ALA A 53 -7.80 -16.96 -28.00
C ALA A 53 -7.32 -16.67 -26.57
N GLY A 54 -6.01 -16.74 -26.32
CA GLY A 54 -5.42 -16.37 -25.03
C GLY A 54 -5.65 -14.91 -24.66
N ARG A 55 -5.42 -13.99 -25.60
CA ARG A 55 -5.70 -12.55 -25.42
C ARG A 55 -7.17 -12.27 -25.14
N PHE A 56 -8.07 -12.86 -25.93
CA PHE A 56 -9.51 -12.73 -25.75
C PHE A 56 -9.95 -13.23 -24.37
N THR A 57 -9.54 -14.44 -23.99
CA THR A 57 -9.91 -15.04 -22.71
C THR A 57 -9.40 -14.22 -21.54
N ALA A 58 -8.14 -13.79 -21.57
CA ALA A 58 -7.57 -12.95 -20.52
C ALA A 58 -8.30 -11.61 -20.39
N ALA A 59 -8.65 -10.97 -21.50
CA ALA A 59 -9.43 -9.73 -21.50
C ALA A 59 -10.83 -9.94 -20.92
N THR A 60 -11.51 -11.04 -21.26
CA THR A 60 -12.83 -11.39 -20.70
C THR A 60 -12.76 -11.63 -19.20
N LEU A 61 -11.78 -12.41 -18.73
CA LEU A 61 -11.58 -12.67 -17.30
C LEU A 61 -11.34 -11.38 -16.52
N LEU A 62 -10.48 -10.50 -17.01
CA LEU A 62 -10.22 -9.21 -16.38
C LEU A 62 -11.45 -8.30 -16.42
N ARG A 63 -12.23 -8.32 -17.50
CA ARG A 63 -13.47 -7.54 -17.59
C ARG A 63 -14.51 -8.00 -16.57
N PHE A 64 -14.69 -9.31 -16.37
CA PHE A 64 -15.61 -9.79 -15.35
C PHE A 64 -15.15 -9.43 -13.95
N ASP A 65 -13.86 -9.61 -13.65
CA ASP A 65 -13.33 -9.43 -12.30
C ASP A 65 -13.08 -7.97 -11.90
N ARG A 66 -12.77 -7.10 -12.87
CA ARG A 66 -12.41 -5.70 -12.62
C ARG A 66 -13.47 -4.71 -13.10
N GLY A 67 -14.37 -5.11 -13.98
CA GLY A 67 -15.25 -4.19 -14.69
C GLY A 67 -14.49 -3.31 -15.68
N GLU A 68 -15.03 -2.14 -15.98
CA GLU A 68 -14.33 -1.15 -16.81
C GLU A 68 -13.22 -0.48 -16.01
N ILE A 69 -11.97 -0.70 -16.43
CA ILE A 69 -10.78 -0.09 -15.84
C ILE A 69 -10.47 1.18 -16.62
N ALA A 70 -10.51 2.32 -15.94
CA ALA A 70 -10.07 3.60 -16.49
C ALA A 70 -9.19 4.33 -15.47
N PRO A 71 -8.18 5.09 -15.93
CA PRO A 71 -7.48 6.01 -15.06
C PRO A 71 -8.46 6.96 -14.36
N TYR A 72 -8.25 7.19 -13.07
CA TYR A 72 -9.00 8.16 -12.30
C TYR A 72 -8.08 8.92 -11.35
N ALA A 73 -8.38 10.20 -11.16
CA ALA A 73 -7.75 10.98 -10.11
C ALA A 73 -8.53 10.77 -8.81
N PRO A 74 -7.87 10.43 -7.69
CA PRO A 74 -8.56 10.38 -6.41
C PRO A 74 -9.15 11.77 -6.10
N PRO A 75 -10.35 11.83 -5.50
CA PRO A 75 -10.92 13.09 -5.05
C PRO A 75 -10.00 13.75 -4.01
N ALA A 76 -10.27 15.02 -3.68
CA ALA A 76 -9.53 15.70 -2.62
C ALA A 76 -9.83 15.03 -1.26
N LEU A 77 -8.97 14.11 -0.83
CA LEU A 77 -9.11 13.40 0.44
C LEU A 77 -8.52 14.19 1.60
N ALA A 78 -9.13 14.08 2.79
CA ALA A 78 -8.58 14.51 4.09
C ALA A 78 -7.51 13.54 4.63
N ILE A 79 -6.99 12.68 3.76
CA ILE A 79 -5.97 11.65 3.99
C ILE A 79 -4.79 11.93 3.05
N GLY A 80 -3.58 11.59 3.48
CA GLY A 80 -2.35 12.01 2.83
C GLY A 80 -1.99 13.46 3.17
N ALA A 81 -1.10 14.05 2.39
CA ALA A 81 -0.61 15.41 2.64
C ALA A 81 -1.73 16.45 2.50
N GLN A 82 -1.85 17.30 3.52
CA GLN A 82 -2.84 18.33 3.69
C GLN A 82 -2.23 19.73 3.54
N PRO A 83 -3.02 20.72 3.07
CA PRO A 83 -2.56 22.10 2.95
C PRO A 83 -2.35 22.80 4.31
N VAL A 84 -2.85 22.21 5.40
CA VAL A 84 -2.63 22.66 6.78
C VAL A 84 -1.29 22.13 7.26
N SER A 85 -0.46 22.99 7.85
CA SER A 85 0.84 22.59 8.37
C SER A 85 0.72 21.64 9.56
N ALA A 86 1.67 20.71 9.69
CA ALA A 86 1.91 20.03 10.95
C ALA A 86 2.15 21.06 12.07
N ALA A 87 1.65 20.75 13.27
CA ALA A 87 1.79 21.61 14.44
C ALA A 87 3.26 21.94 14.69
N ALA A 88 3.57 23.24 14.81
CA ALA A 88 4.93 23.68 15.06
C ALA A 88 5.42 23.15 16.42
N LEU A 89 6.64 22.60 16.43
CA LEU A 89 7.32 22.25 17.67
C LEU A 89 8.13 23.44 18.18
N ALA A 90 8.22 23.56 19.50
CA ALA A 90 9.16 24.47 20.11
C ALA A 90 10.60 24.02 19.80
N GLY A 91 11.48 24.99 19.51
CA GLY A 91 12.87 24.72 19.20
C GLY A 91 13.59 25.98 18.72
N ARG A 92 14.89 25.86 18.51
CA ARG A 92 15.71 26.96 17.97
C ARG A 92 15.51 27.01 16.46
N GLU A 93 14.72 27.96 15.98
CA GLU A 93 14.45 28.12 14.55
C GLU A 93 15.70 28.59 13.80
N ARG A 94 15.94 27.95 12.65
CA ARG A 94 16.94 28.32 11.67
C ARG A 94 16.28 28.39 10.30
N LEU A 95 16.14 29.60 9.78
CA LEU A 95 15.65 29.83 8.43
C LEU A 95 16.77 29.53 7.42
N VAL A 96 16.44 28.85 6.33
CA VAL A 96 17.35 28.60 5.21
C VAL A 96 16.65 28.97 3.89
N ALA A 97 17.35 29.67 3.01
CA ALA A 97 16.82 30.20 1.76
C ALA A 97 17.38 29.51 0.52
N THR A 98 18.48 28.77 0.67
CA THR A 98 19.18 28.10 -0.43
C THR A 98 19.46 26.63 -0.14
N SER A 99 19.71 25.84 -1.18
CA SER A 99 20.08 24.42 -1.05
C SER A 99 21.36 24.22 -0.24
N GLU A 100 22.37 25.06 -0.46
CA GLU A 100 23.64 25.01 0.26
C GLU A 100 23.45 25.24 1.76
N GLU A 101 22.65 26.25 2.14
CA GLU A 101 22.29 26.50 3.53
C GLU A 101 21.49 25.35 4.14
N ALA A 102 20.49 24.82 3.43
CA ALA A 102 19.63 23.75 3.91
C ALA A 102 20.43 22.46 4.20
N TRP A 103 21.25 22.01 3.24
CA TRP A 103 22.01 20.76 3.38
C TRP A 103 23.10 20.89 4.44
N ARG A 104 23.77 22.05 4.54
CA ARG A 104 24.70 22.32 5.65
C ARG A 104 24.01 22.40 7.00
N ALA A 105 22.80 22.95 7.07
CA ALA A 105 22.02 23.01 8.30
C ALA A 105 21.69 21.60 8.79
N ILE A 106 21.23 20.71 7.90
CA ILE A 106 20.93 19.32 8.24
C ILE A 106 22.18 18.59 8.71
N ALA A 107 23.29 18.69 7.98
CA ALA A 107 24.54 18.01 8.34
C ALA A 107 25.11 18.44 9.70
N ASN A 108 24.88 19.69 10.11
CA ASN A 108 25.42 20.29 11.33
C ASN A 108 24.38 20.51 12.44
N ALA A 109 23.20 19.91 12.30
CA ALA A 109 22.08 20.18 13.21
C ALA A 109 22.41 19.79 14.66
N SER A 110 21.84 20.53 15.60
CA SER A 110 21.88 20.23 17.03
C SER A 110 20.50 19.80 17.54
N PRO A 111 20.40 19.00 18.62
CA PRO A 111 19.12 18.67 19.25
C PRO A 111 18.24 19.91 19.47
N GLY A 112 16.96 19.82 19.09
CA GLY A 112 15.99 20.91 19.24
C GLY A 112 16.06 22.00 18.16
N GLU A 113 16.90 21.84 17.13
CA GLU A 113 16.94 22.76 15.99
C GLU A 113 15.74 22.51 15.05
N VAL A 114 15.09 23.61 14.63
CA VAL A 114 14.01 23.61 13.64
C VAL A 114 14.52 24.31 12.39
N ILE A 115 14.92 23.52 11.40
CA ILE A 115 15.41 23.99 10.10
C ILE A 115 14.20 24.24 9.21
N THR A 116 13.80 25.50 9.09
CA THR A 116 12.65 25.92 8.27
C THR A 116 13.15 26.40 6.91
N LEU A 117 12.84 25.63 5.87
CA LEU A 117 13.10 25.99 4.48
C LEU A 117 12.11 27.08 4.07
N LEU A 118 12.63 28.20 3.58
CA LEU A 118 11.82 29.27 2.99
C LEU A 118 11.24 28.82 1.64
N PRO A 119 10.11 29.41 1.18
CA PRO A 119 9.49 29.03 -0.08
C PRO A 119 10.49 29.04 -1.24
N GLY A 120 10.51 27.97 -2.02
CA GLY A 120 11.47 27.83 -3.11
C GLY A 120 11.68 26.40 -3.60
N VAL A 121 12.59 26.29 -4.57
CA VAL A 121 13.04 25.02 -5.15
C VAL A 121 14.47 24.74 -4.70
N TYR A 122 14.70 23.56 -4.16
CA TYR A 122 15.97 23.15 -3.56
C TYR A 122 16.53 21.92 -4.29
N PRO A 123 17.43 22.10 -5.27
CA PRO A 123 18.12 20.98 -5.88
C PRO A 123 18.99 20.21 -4.86
N LEU A 124 18.84 18.89 -4.85
CA LEU A 124 19.65 17.95 -4.07
C LEU A 124 20.33 17.00 -5.06
N ARG A 125 21.64 17.18 -5.27
CA ARG A 125 22.43 16.43 -6.27
C ARG A 125 23.29 15.33 -5.66
N THR A 126 23.41 15.34 -4.33
CA THR A 126 24.20 14.39 -3.55
C THR A 126 23.40 14.04 -2.31
N THR A 127 23.55 12.81 -1.84
CA THR A 127 22.95 12.34 -0.60
C THR A 127 23.29 13.25 0.58
N VAL A 128 22.28 13.63 1.35
CA VAL A 128 22.41 14.43 2.57
C VAL A 128 22.26 13.51 3.77
N TYR A 129 23.26 13.51 4.64
CA TYR A 129 23.26 12.68 5.84
C TYR A 129 22.67 13.42 7.04
N ALA A 130 21.62 12.85 7.62
CA ALA A 130 21.06 13.26 8.90
C ALA A 130 21.63 12.34 10.01
N SER A 131 22.86 12.64 10.42
CA SER A 131 23.69 11.79 11.30
C SER A 131 23.85 12.32 12.72
N ARG A 132 23.27 13.49 13.03
CA ARG A 132 23.30 14.08 14.38
C ARG A 132 22.07 13.62 15.15
N ALA A 133 22.25 13.03 16.33
CA ALA A 133 21.11 12.58 17.13
C ALA A 133 20.31 13.77 17.67
N GLY A 134 18.98 13.71 17.54
CA GLY A 134 18.07 14.49 18.38
C GLY A 134 17.81 13.77 19.71
N SER A 135 16.81 14.22 20.44
CA SER A 135 16.26 13.50 21.60
C SER A 135 14.74 13.55 21.62
N ALA A 136 14.11 12.73 22.47
CA ALA A 136 12.65 12.77 22.65
C ALA A 136 12.15 14.16 23.05
N ALA A 137 12.90 14.88 23.91
CA ALA A 137 12.56 16.22 24.38
C ALA A 137 12.97 17.33 23.39
N ALA A 138 13.96 17.06 22.54
CA ALA A 138 14.53 18.03 21.60
C ALA A 138 14.83 17.34 20.25
N PRO A 139 13.78 16.98 19.47
CA PRO A 139 13.97 16.39 18.15
C PRO A 139 14.57 17.42 17.20
N ILE A 140 15.18 16.94 16.10
CA ILE A 140 15.65 17.81 15.01
C ILE A 140 14.58 17.82 13.93
N VAL A 141 14.14 19.00 13.52
CA VAL A 141 13.03 19.16 12.57
C VAL A 141 13.50 19.82 11.29
N VAL A 142 13.18 19.25 10.14
CA VAL A 142 13.33 19.87 8.82
C VAL A 142 11.94 20.08 8.25
N ARG A 143 11.58 21.32 7.93
CA ARG A 143 10.21 21.62 7.54
C ARG A 143 10.06 22.73 6.51
N ALA A 144 8.89 22.74 5.87
CA ALA A 144 8.30 23.98 5.36
C ALA A 144 7.33 24.56 6.41
N ALA A 145 7.28 25.89 6.52
CA ALA A 145 6.28 26.55 7.37
C ALA A 145 4.86 26.35 6.83
N ARG A 146 4.71 26.42 5.50
CA ARG A 146 3.45 26.20 4.77
C ARG A 146 3.60 25.04 3.78
N PRO A 147 2.78 23.97 3.87
CA PRO A 147 2.80 22.89 2.89
C PRO A 147 2.70 23.39 1.44
N GLY A 148 3.41 22.74 0.52
CA GLY A 148 3.41 23.08 -0.90
C GLY A 148 4.25 24.30 -1.30
N THR A 149 4.88 25.01 -0.35
CA THR A 149 5.76 26.16 -0.66
C THR A 149 7.22 25.79 -0.91
N VAL A 150 7.64 24.60 -0.48
CA VAL A 150 9.00 24.08 -0.65
C VAL A 150 8.97 22.83 -1.50
N ARG A 151 9.78 22.82 -2.57
CA ARG A 151 10.04 21.65 -3.41
C ARG A 151 11.52 21.30 -3.38
N ILE A 152 11.84 20.05 -3.09
CA ILE A 152 13.19 19.50 -3.12
C ILE A 152 13.28 18.57 -4.34
N ASP A 153 14.11 18.94 -5.31
CA ASP A 153 14.34 18.13 -6.51
C ASP A 153 15.56 17.23 -6.27
N VAL A 154 15.31 15.94 -6.06
CA VAL A 154 16.31 14.92 -5.72
C VAL A 154 16.84 14.29 -6.99
N ALA A 155 18.07 14.65 -7.37
CA ALA A 155 18.82 14.08 -8.48
C ALA A 155 20.00 13.24 -7.94
N ALA A 156 19.71 12.36 -6.97
CA ALA A 156 20.63 11.42 -6.35
C ALA A 156 19.90 10.08 -6.13
N ALA A 157 20.66 8.97 -6.05
CA ALA A 157 20.10 7.65 -5.78
C ALA A 157 19.34 7.63 -4.45
N GLU A 158 19.94 8.22 -3.41
CA GLU A 158 19.32 8.42 -2.11
C GLU A 158 19.33 9.91 -1.76
N GLY A 159 18.17 10.45 -1.40
CA GLY A 159 17.99 11.84 -1.00
C GLY A 159 18.57 12.11 0.39
N PHE A 160 17.84 11.71 1.42
CA PHE A 160 18.23 11.84 2.82
C PHE A 160 18.54 10.48 3.44
N THR A 161 19.80 10.25 3.83
CA THR A 161 20.18 9.07 4.60
C THR A 161 20.17 9.43 6.08
N VAL A 162 19.18 8.92 6.81
CA VAL A 162 18.97 9.19 8.23
C VAL A 162 19.57 8.04 9.02
N THR A 163 20.58 8.35 9.83
CA THR A 163 21.38 7.37 10.59
C THR A 163 21.32 7.58 12.10
N ALA A 164 20.67 8.66 12.55
CA ALA A 164 20.59 9.05 13.94
C ALA A 164 19.13 9.27 14.37
N PRO A 165 18.81 9.12 15.67
CA PRO A 165 17.43 9.10 16.13
C PRO A 165 16.78 10.48 16.23
N TYR A 166 15.46 10.48 16.36
CA TYR A 166 14.62 11.67 16.64
C TYR A 166 14.68 12.79 15.59
N TRP A 167 14.78 12.41 14.31
CA TRP A 167 14.59 13.33 13.18
C TRP A 167 13.12 13.41 12.75
N ARG A 168 12.69 14.61 12.38
CA ARG A 168 11.35 14.87 11.83
C ARG A 168 11.43 15.63 10.52
N PHE A 169 10.69 15.18 9.52
CA PHE A 169 10.56 15.84 8.22
C PHE A 169 9.09 16.18 7.96
N GLU A 170 8.79 17.47 7.78
CA GLU A 170 7.40 17.95 7.80
C GLU A 170 7.05 18.94 6.68
N ASN A 171 5.88 18.76 6.07
CA ASN A 171 5.28 19.70 5.10
C ASN A 171 6.11 19.89 3.80
N LEU A 172 7.02 18.98 3.48
CA LEU A 172 7.92 19.09 2.33
C LEU A 172 7.31 18.46 1.08
N THR A 173 7.61 19.01 -0.10
CA THR A 173 7.43 18.31 -1.38
C THR A 173 8.79 17.80 -1.85
N LEU A 174 8.95 16.49 -2.02
CA LEU A 174 10.15 15.89 -2.60
C LEU A 174 9.78 15.28 -3.96
N HIS A 175 10.64 15.49 -4.95
CA HIS A 175 10.45 14.97 -6.30
C HIS A 175 11.74 14.30 -6.77
N GLY A 176 11.64 13.03 -7.16
CA GLY A 176 12.72 12.27 -7.78
C GLY A 176 13.01 12.80 -9.19
N ALA A 177 14.00 13.66 -9.30
CA ALA A 177 14.41 14.35 -10.52
C ALA A 177 15.56 13.63 -11.25
N CYS A 178 15.74 12.32 -11.03
CA CYS A 178 16.78 11.55 -11.71
C CYS A 178 16.39 11.27 -13.16
N ARG A 179 17.42 11.16 -14.02
CA ARG A 179 17.23 10.86 -15.44
C ARG A 179 16.65 9.46 -15.69
N TYR A 180 17.03 8.50 -14.86
CA TYR A 180 16.63 7.10 -14.97
C TYR A 180 16.03 6.62 -13.67
N ALA A 181 14.98 5.79 -13.74
CA ALA A 181 14.34 5.22 -12.56
C ALA A 181 15.31 4.35 -11.75
N ASP A 182 16.22 3.63 -12.41
CA ASP A 182 17.32 2.87 -11.77
C ASP A 182 18.27 3.71 -10.91
N SER A 183 18.24 5.05 -11.02
CA SER A 183 19.06 5.96 -10.23
C SER A 183 18.26 6.83 -9.27
N CYS A 184 16.97 6.54 -9.08
CA CYS A 184 16.06 7.30 -8.20
C CYS A 184 15.45 6.33 -7.18
N ASP A 185 16.30 5.82 -6.30
CA ASP A 185 15.94 4.78 -5.36
C ASP A 185 15.12 5.33 -4.19
N HIS A 186 15.71 6.19 -3.36
CA HIS A 186 15.14 6.52 -2.04
C HIS A 186 15.01 8.03 -1.82
N ALA A 187 13.83 8.51 -1.40
CA ALA A 187 13.72 9.88 -0.91
C ALA A 187 14.32 9.97 0.50
N PHE A 188 13.93 9.04 1.36
CA PHE A 188 14.47 8.81 2.69
C PHE A 188 14.99 7.38 2.81
N HIS A 189 16.24 7.23 3.24
CA HIS A 189 16.83 5.96 3.63
C HIS A 189 17.12 6.01 5.14
N VAL A 190 16.26 5.37 5.93
CA VAL A 190 16.31 5.39 7.40
C VAL A 190 16.96 4.09 7.87
N VAL A 191 18.14 4.19 8.47
CA VAL A 191 18.98 3.01 8.74
C VAL A 191 19.63 3.04 10.12
N GLY A 192 20.05 1.87 10.59
CA GLY A 192 20.85 1.73 11.80
C GLY A 192 20.15 2.31 13.02
N ASP A 193 20.81 3.23 13.74
CA ASP A 193 20.32 3.82 14.99
C ASP A 193 19.23 4.89 14.81
N ALA A 194 18.68 5.08 13.61
CA ALA A 194 17.68 6.11 13.30
C ALA A 194 16.27 5.82 13.86
N HIS A 195 16.18 5.39 15.11
CA HIS A 195 14.92 5.13 15.79
C HIS A 195 14.11 6.42 16.05
N HIS A 196 12.79 6.29 16.17
CA HIS A 196 11.86 7.40 16.39
C HIS A 196 11.90 8.48 15.28
N PHE A 197 12.20 8.08 14.05
CA PHE A 197 12.03 8.91 12.86
C PHE A 197 10.56 9.30 12.67
N VAL A 198 10.31 10.53 12.21
CA VAL A 198 8.97 11.00 11.83
C VAL A 198 9.00 11.62 10.43
N ALA A 199 8.13 11.14 9.53
CA ALA A 199 7.76 11.85 8.32
C ALA A 199 6.28 12.21 8.39
N ARG A 200 5.97 13.50 8.38
CA ARG A 200 4.59 13.98 8.50
C ARG A 200 4.22 14.98 7.41
N ASN A 201 3.05 14.79 6.80
CA ASN A 201 2.46 15.79 5.90
C ASN A 201 3.33 16.13 4.68
N ASN A 202 4.13 15.18 4.18
CA ASN A 202 4.99 15.39 3.02
C ASN A 202 4.33 14.84 1.74
N THR A 203 4.64 15.45 0.60
CA THR A 203 4.32 14.91 -0.72
C THR A 203 5.60 14.41 -1.37
N LEU A 204 5.72 13.10 -1.60
CA LEU A 204 6.91 12.51 -2.23
C LEU A 204 6.51 11.89 -3.56
N ARG A 205 7.25 12.21 -4.63
CA ARG A 205 6.96 11.73 -5.98
C ARG A 205 8.17 11.15 -6.69
N ASP A 206 7.95 10.10 -7.47
CA ASP A 206 8.90 9.56 -8.46
C ASP A 206 10.17 8.90 -7.89
N PHE A 207 9.99 8.10 -6.84
CA PHE A 207 11.02 7.26 -6.23
C PHE A 207 10.67 5.77 -6.38
N ASN A 208 11.67 4.90 -6.42
CA ASN A 208 11.45 3.45 -6.38
C ASN A 208 10.90 3.04 -5.01
N ALA A 209 11.47 3.60 -3.93
CA ALA A 209 10.93 3.57 -2.59
C ALA A 209 10.98 4.97 -1.97
N HIS A 210 9.84 5.58 -1.67
CA HIS A 210 9.81 6.91 -1.06
C HIS A 210 10.43 6.88 0.35
N PHE A 211 10.18 5.80 1.08
CA PHE A 211 10.85 5.45 2.34
C PHE A 211 11.45 4.06 2.24
N LYS A 212 12.78 3.98 2.35
CA LYS A 212 13.51 2.74 2.59
C LYS A 212 13.94 2.72 4.04
N ILE A 213 13.60 1.65 4.76
CA ILE A 213 13.92 1.47 6.17
C ILE A 213 14.59 0.11 6.32
N ASN A 214 15.80 0.06 6.86
CA ASN A 214 16.42 -1.21 7.20
C ASN A 214 17.38 -1.17 8.39
N GLY A 215 17.53 -2.32 9.04
CA GLY A 215 18.64 -2.55 9.95
C GLY A 215 19.99 -2.39 9.23
N GLU A 216 20.98 -1.91 9.96
CA GLU A 216 22.35 -1.77 9.48
C GLU A 216 23.32 -2.07 10.63
N ARG A 217 24.31 -2.95 10.39
CA ARG A 217 25.37 -3.29 11.36
C ARG A 217 24.84 -3.72 12.75
N GLY A 218 23.69 -4.39 12.78
CA GLY A 218 23.06 -4.87 14.03
C GLY A 218 22.24 -3.81 14.78
N ALA A 219 22.16 -2.58 14.28
CA ALA A 219 21.25 -1.54 14.76
C ALA A 219 19.98 -1.49 13.91
N PHE A 220 18.85 -1.12 14.52
CA PHE A 220 17.53 -1.12 13.89
C PHE A 220 16.79 0.20 14.14
N PRO A 221 16.24 0.84 13.10
CA PRO A 221 15.55 2.12 13.23
C PRO A 221 14.11 1.89 13.69
N ASP A 222 13.93 1.44 14.94
CA ASP A 222 12.63 1.07 15.49
C ASP A 222 11.76 2.31 15.86
N HIS A 223 10.47 2.10 16.09
CA HIS A 223 9.52 3.12 16.59
C HIS A 223 9.28 4.34 15.67
N GLY A 224 9.44 4.17 14.35
CA GLY A 224 9.20 5.24 13.39
C GLY A 224 7.72 5.54 13.12
N LEU A 225 7.46 6.75 12.60
CA LEU A 225 6.13 7.25 12.24
C LEU A 225 6.11 7.83 10.83
N ILE A 226 5.27 7.28 9.96
CA ILE A 226 4.95 7.84 8.64
C ILE A 226 3.47 8.22 8.66
N GLU A 227 3.18 9.52 8.75
CA GLU A 227 1.83 10.04 8.97
C GLU A 227 1.40 11.09 7.94
N SER A 228 0.20 10.92 7.38
CA SER A 228 -0.40 11.94 6.52
C SER A 228 0.49 12.33 5.33
N ASN A 229 1.27 11.42 4.77
CA ASN A 229 2.06 11.68 3.57
C ASN A 229 1.31 11.26 2.31
N THR A 230 1.57 11.93 1.19
CA THR A 230 1.13 11.49 -0.15
C THR A 230 2.34 10.95 -0.91
N LEU A 231 2.30 9.67 -1.29
CA LEU A 231 3.37 8.94 -1.97
C LEU A 231 2.86 8.48 -3.33
N ALA A 232 3.51 8.93 -4.40
CA ALA A 232 3.05 8.64 -5.75
C ALA A 232 4.19 8.51 -6.76
N ASN A 233 3.94 7.87 -7.89
CA ASN A 233 4.76 8.06 -9.09
C ASN A 233 3.90 8.59 -10.23
N GLY A 234 4.44 9.56 -10.97
CA GLY A 234 3.79 10.14 -12.15
C GLY A 234 3.94 9.27 -13.39
N THR A 235 4.88 8.32 -13.41
CA THR A 235 5.08 7.36 -14.49
C THR A 235 5.45 5.97 -13.95
N PRO A 236 5.21 4.90 -14.73
CA PRO A 236 5.68 3.57 -14.36
C PRO A 236 7.20 3.53 -14.20
N ARG A 237 7.68 2.89 -13.14
CA ARG A 237 9.12 2.80 -12.83
C ARG A 237 9.77 1.73 -13.69
N GLN A 238 10.53 2.17 -14.69
CA GLN A 238 11.35 1.31 -15.53
C GLN A 238 12.64 0.93 -14.81
N THR A 239 12.55 -0.05 -13.91
CA THR A 239 13.67 -0.52 -13.10
C THR A 239 13.55 -1.99 -12.76
N SER A 240 14.69 -2.65 -12.55
CA SER A 240 14.74 -4.00 -11.96
C SER A 240 14.72 -3.97 -10.43
N HIS A 241 15.02 -2.82 -9.81
CA HIS A 241 15.01 -2.62 -8.37
C HIS A 241 13.59 -2.75 -7.80
N PRO A 242 13.45 -2.99 -6.48
CA PRO A 242 12.14 -2.98 -5.84
C PRO A 242 11.42 -1.65 -6.03
N VAL A 243 10.13 -1.71 -6.37
CA VAL A 243 9.25 -0.54 -6.37
C VAL A 243 8.26 -0.72 -5.24
N THR A 244 8.47 -0.01 -4.15
CA THR A 244 7.67 -0.11 -2.93
C THR A 244 7.76 1.21 -2.17
N PRO A 245 6.73 2.08 -2.23
CA PRO A 245 6.75 3.39 -1.59
C PRO A 245 7.17 3.40 -0.12
N ILE A 246 6.79 2.37 0.65
CA ILE A 246 7.30 2.13 2.00
C ILE A 246 7.87 0.71 2.10
N ASP A 247 9.19 0.61 2.00
CA ASP A 247 9.96 -0.63 2.08
C ASP A 247 10.62 -0.72 3.46
N LEU A 248 10.04 -1.49 4.38
CA LEU A 248 10.54 -1.69 5.73
C LEU A 248 11.08 -3.11 5.92
N VAL A 249 12.36 -3.22 6.27
CA VAL A 249 13.06 -4.47 6.54
C VAL A 249 13.70 -4.45 7.93
N ALA A 250 13.43 -5.45 8.77
CA ALA A 250 14.08 -5.65 10.07
C ALA A 250 13.81 -4.61 11.18
N ALA A 251 13.05 -3.56 10.92
CA ALA A 251 12.64 -2.59 11.94
C ALA A 251 11.27 -2.95 12.58
N SER A 252 11.04 -2.54 13.82
CA SER A 252 9.84 -2.90 14.60
C SER A 252 9.13 -1.69 15.16
N ASP A 253 7.88 -1.88 15.58
CA ASP A 253 7.06 -0.87 16.27
C ASP A 253 6.79 0.40 15.45
N TRP A 254 6.80 0.28 14.12
CA TRP A 254 6.47 1.38 13.21
C TRP A 254 4.96 1.62 13.13
N THR A 255 4.57 2.88 13.12
CA THR A 255 3.19 3.29 12.79
C THR A 255 3.16 3.98 11.44
N ILE A 256 2.41 3.41 10.50
CA ILE A 256 2.20 3.93 9.16
C ILE A 256 0.72 4.28 9.06
N ARG A 257 0.41 5.58 9.11
CA ARG A 257 -0.97 6.02 9.26
C ARG A 257 -1.42 7.17 8.38
N ALA A 258 -2.69 7.14 7.98
CA ALA A 258 -3.34 8.23 7.26
C ALA A 258 -2.60 8.66 5.99
N ASN A 259 -1.80 7.79 5.37
CA ASN A 259 -1.08 8.09 4.15
C ASN A 259 -1.97 7.82 2.92
N LEU A 260 -1.75 8.58 1.85
CA LEU A 260 -2.27 8.30 0.52
C LEU A 260 -1.10 7.75 -0.32
N ILE A 261 -1.21 6.50 -0.75
CA ILE A 261 -0.19 5.81 -1.55
C ILE A 261 -0.82 5.42 -2.88
N HIS A 262 -0.26 5.86 -4.01
CA HIS A 262 -0.81 5.48 -5.30
C HIS A 262 0.22 5.33 -6.41
N ASP A 263 -0.15 4.59 -7.45
CA ASP A 263 0.58 4.52 -8.72
C ASP A 263 2.02 4.01 -8.61
N PHE A 264 2.23 2.88 -7.92
CA PHE A 264 3.55 2.26 -7.72
C PHE A 264 3.83 1.14 -8.73
N ILE A 265 3.78 1.44 -10.03
CA ILE A 265 3.95 0.42 -11.09
C ILE A 265 5.44 0.14 -11.33
N LYS A 266 5.84 -1.14 -11.39
CA LYS A 266 7.16 -1.61 -11.85
C LYS A 266 7.06 -2.26 -13.22
N THR A 267 7.84 -1.81 -14.19
CA THR A 267 7.82 -2.36 -15.56
C THR A 267 9.05 -3.18 -15.93
N GLY A 268 10.13 -3.08 -15.16
CA GLY A 268 11.33 -3.92 -15.28
C GLY A 268 11.35 -5.12 -14.31
N GLY A 269 12.39 -5.94 -14.41
CA GLY A 269 12.61 -7.10 -13.54
C GLY A 269 11.42 -8.08 -13.54
N ASP A 270 11.01 -8.49 -12.34
CA ASP A 270 9.84 -9.35 -12.08
C ASP A 270 8.48 -8.66 -12.29
N ARG A 271 8.48 -7.32 -12.42
CA ARG A 271 7.29 -6.47 -12.52
C ARG A 271 6.34 -6.61 -11.33
N ILE A 272 6.87 -6.95 -10.17
CA ILE A 272 6.13 -7.01 -8.91
C ILE A 272 6.42 -5.73 -8.11
N SER A 273 5.37 -5.11 -7.60
CA SER A 273 5.47 -3.97 -6.70
C SER A 273 4.45 -4.04 -5.57
N TYR A 274 4.74 -3.33 -4.50
CA TYR A 274 3.94 -3.28 -3.27
C TYR A 274 3.64 -1.82 -2.94
N GLY A 275 2.48 -1.53 -2.36
CA GLY A 275 2.18 -0.19 -1.86
C GLY A 275 2.98 0.12 -0.60
N ALA A 276 3.01 -0.84 0.33
CA ALA A 276 3.88 -0.83 1.49
C ALA A 276 4.06 -2.25 2.03
N PHE A 277 5.23 -2.54 2.60
CA PHE A 277 5.41 -3.74 3.40
C PHE A 277 6.28 -3.51 4.64
N ALA A 278 6.12 -4.41 5.62
CA ALA A 278 7.10 -4.63 6.69
C ALA A 278 7.52 -6.10 6.71
N LYS A 279 8.83 -6.37 6.69
CA LYS A 279 9.41 -7.72 6.56
C LYS A 279 10.75 -7.85 7.29
N GLY A 280 11.44 -8.98 7.18
CA GLY A 280 12.78 -9.15 7.73
C GLY A 280 12.85 -9.45 9.24
N ALA A 281 11.94 -10.30 9.73
CA ALA A 281 11.70 -10.55 11.16
C ALA A 281 11.31 -9.27 11.93
N ALA A 282 10.61 -8.37 11.26
CA ALA A 282 10.05 -7.15 11.86
C ALA A 282 8.87 -7.48 12.78
N GLU A 283 8.58 -6.63 13.77
CA GLU A 283 7.51 -6.88 14.72
C GLU A 283 6.59 -5.67 14.92
N ARG A 284 5.33 -5.93 15.25
CA ARG A 284 4.35 -4.94 15.77
C ARG A 284 4.18 -3.67 14.93
N THR A 285 4.40 -3.76 13.62
CA THR A 285 4.07 -2.68 12.69
C THR A 285 2.56 -2.50 12.61
N VAL A 286 2.11 -1.24 12.63
CA VAL A 286 0.70 -0.85 12.49
C VAL A 286 0.51 -0.09 11.18
N PHE A 287 -0.27 -0.67 10.26
CA PHE A 287 -0.84 0.05 9.13
C PHE A 287 -2.27 0.48 9.51
N GLU A 288 -2.50 1.78 9.69
CA GLU A 288 -3.85 2.26 10.04
C GLU A 288 -4.33 3.44 9.18
N ARG A 289 -5.59 3.40 8.76
CA ARG A 289 -6.22 4.55 8.07
C ARG A 289 -5.52 4.99 6.79
N ASN A 290 -4.74 4.12 6.14
CA ASN A 290 -4.10 4.45 4.86
C ASN A 290 -5.09 4.23 3.72
N VAL A 291 -4.92 5.03 2.66
CA VAL A 291 -5.55 4.83 1.36
C VAL A 291 -4.46 4.37 0.39
N VAL A 292 -4.59 3.16 -0.15
CA VAL A 292 -3.65 2.56 -1.10
C VAL A 292 -4.38 2.29 -2.41
N LEU A 293 -4.04 3.05 -3.46
CA LEU A 293 -4.64 2.95 -4.79
C LEU A 293 -3.57 2.44 -5.77
N CYS A 294 -3.55 1.13 -6.01
CA CYS A 294 -2.46 0.47 -6.72
C CYS A 294 -2.21 1.03 -8.14
N GLU A 295 -3.27 1.34 -8.89
CA GLU A 295 -3.19 1.92 -10.24
C GLU A 295 -4.29 2.97 -10.48
N ALA A 296 -4.18 4.14 -9.86
CA ALA A 296 -5.17 5.21 -9.99
C ALA A 296 -5.03 5.94 -11.33
N LEU A 297 -3.92 6.65 -11.54
CA LEU A 297 -3.64 7.38 -12.77
C LEU A 297 -2.93 6.52 -13.81
N LEU A 298 -2.24 5.46 -13.36
CA LEU A 298 -1.39 4.60 -14.19
C LEU A 298 -1.99 3.21 -14.40
N ALA A 299 -3.30 3.15 -14.64
CA ALA A 299 -4.03 1.91 -14.87
C ALA A 299 -3.59 1.16 -16.14
N SER A 300 -3.97 -0.12 -16.21
CA SER A 300 -3.77 -0.99 -17.38
C SER A 300 -2.30 -1.31 -17.71
N GLN A 301 -1.42 -1.20 -16.72
CA GLN A 301 -0.03 -1.63 -16.85
C GLN A 301 0.13 -3.13 -16.54
N PRO A 302 1.04 -3.84 -17.24
CA PRO A 302 1.36 -5.22 -16.92
C PRO A 302 2.11 -5.34 -15.59
N GLY A 303 2.16 -6.55 -15.03
CA GLY A 303 2.84 -6.86 -13.77
C GLY A 303 1.87 -7.18 -12.64
N GLN A 304 2.37 -7.25 -11.41
CA GLN A 304 1.57 -7.49 -10.21
C GLN A 304 1.75 -6.30 -9.25
N ARG A 305 0.63 -5.74 -8.79
CA ARG A 305 0.61 -4.68 -7.79
C ARG A 305 -0.10 -5.24 -6.56
N ILE A 306 0.63 -5.38 -5.47
CA ILE A 306 0.11 -5.81 -4.18
C ILE A 306 -0.10 -4.55 -3.33
N GLY A 307 -1.21 -4.49 -2.58
CA GLY A 307 -1.50 -3.33 -1.74
C GLY A 307 -0.59 -3.25 -0.52
N LEU A 308 -1.09 -3.74 0.62
CA LEU A 308 -0.35 -3.78 1.88
C LEU A 308 0.16 -5.19 2.17
N SER A 309 1.34 -5.30 2.77
CA SER A 309 1.92 -6.60 3.08
C SER A 309 2.65 -6.66 4.42
N PHE A 310 2.50 -7.79 5.11
CA PHE A 310 3.49 -8.23 6.08
C PHE A 310 4.27 -9.39 5.45
N GLY A 311 5.57 -9.22 5.31
CA GLY A 311 6.40 -9.99 4.40
C GLY A 311 6.43 -9.42 2.98
N GLY A 312 7.02 -10.18 2.05
CA GLY A 312 7.25 -9.79 0.65
C GLY A 312 7.88 -10.94 -0.13
N GLY A 313 8.74 -10.70 -1.12
CA GLY A 313 9.47 -11.76 -1.85
C GLY A 313 10.50 -12.58 -1.05
N GLY A 314 10.41 -12.56 0.30
CA GLY A 314 11.40 -13.09 1.22
C GLY A 314 12.51 -12.08 1.57
N THR A 315 13.17 -12.34 2.68
CA THR A 315 14.36 -11.62 3.16
C THR A 315 15.49 -12.62 3.35
N GLY A 316 16.69 -12.28 2.86
CA GLY A 316 17.85 -13.13 3.12
C GLY A 316 18.16 -13.16 4.62
N LYS A 317 18.47 -14.35 5.16
CA LYS A 317 18.73 -14.57 6.59
C LYS A 317 19.65 -13.51 7.26
N PRO A 318 20.79 -13.11 6.65
CA PRO A 318 21.66 -12.09 7.24
C PRO A 318 21.03 -10.70 7.38
N TYR A 319 19.96 -10.42 6.65
CA TYR A 319 19.25 -9.14 6.65
C TYR A 319 18.03 -9.12 7.57
N CYS A 320 17.64 -10.26 8.15
CA CYS A 320 16.62 -10.29 9.20
C CYS A 320 17.22 -9.87 10.54
N ARG A 321 16.44 -9.16 11.36
CA ARG A 321 16.93 -8.69 12.67
C ARG A 321 17.36 -9.82 13.61
N ASP A 322 16.77 -11.00 13.44
CA ASP A 322 17.07 -12.19 14.24
C ASP A 322 18.11 -13.12 13.58
N GLY A 323 18.62 -12.77 12.40
CA GLY A 323 19.57 -13.58 11.62
C GLY A 323 19.02 -14.90 11.06
N ARG A 324 17.71 -15.19 11.23
CA ARG A 324 17.11 -16.49 10.90
C ARG A 324 15.92 -16.39 9.95
N CYS A 325 15.15 -15.30 10.01
CA CYS A 325 13.91 -15.10 9.26
C CYS A 325 12.90 -16.26 9.47
N ILE A 326 12.64 -16.66 10.73
CA ILE A 326 11.60 -17.69 10.98
C ILE A 326 10.25 -17.21 10.45
N THR A 327 9.93 -15.96 10.73
CA THR A 327 8.87 -15.19 10.10
C THR A 327 9.47 -13.96 9.45
N GLU A 328 8.81 -13.45 8.43
CA GLU A 328 9.10 -12.12 7.89
C GLU A 328 8.56 -11.02 8.80
N HIS A 329 7.43 -11.29 9.48
CA HIS A 329 6.80 -10.35 10.40
C HIS A 329 6.07 -11.06 11.53
N ASP A 330 5.98 -10.44 12.71
CA ASP A 330 5.17 -10.92 13.82
C ASP A 330 4.36 -9.82 14.52
N GLY A 331 3.14 -10.15 14.94
CA GLY A 331 2.29 -9.28 15.75
C GLY A 331 1.80 -8.00 15.05
N GLY A 332 1.81 -7.98 13.72
CA GLY A 332 1.40 -6.82 12.92
C GLY A 332 -0.12 -6.56 12.93
N SER A 333 -0.51 -5.30 12.76
CA SER A 333 -1.92 -4.92 12.61
C SER A 333 -2.16 -4.09 11.35
N MET A 334 -3.20 -4.44 10.59
CA MET A 334 -3.76 -3.59 9.54
C MET A 334 -5.21 -3.25 9.91
N ARG A 335 -5.49 -1.98 10.17
CA ARG A 335 -6.82 -1.53 10.60
C ARG A 335 -7.36 -0.31 9.87
N ALA A 336 -8.64 -0.34 9.53
CA ALA A 336 -9.33 0.78 8.90
C ALA A 336 -8.61 1.34 7.66
N ASN A 337 -7.90 0.50 6.89
CA ASN A 337 -7.29 0.91 5.63
C ASN A 337 -8.29 0.74 4.48
N LEU A 338 -8.15 1.58 3.46
CA LEU A 338 -8.76 1.40 2.14
C LEU A 338 -7.68 0.97 1.16
N VAL A 339 -7.82 -0.22 0.58
CA VAL A 339 -6.93 -0.72 -0.48
C VAL A 339 -7.76 -0.98 -1.72
N ALA A 340 -7.39 -0.37 -2.85
CA ALA A 340 -8.15 -0.50 -4.08
C ALA A 340 -7.31 -0.57 -5.36
N GLY A 341 -7.89 -1.19 -6.38
CA GLY A 341 -7.36 -1.16 -7.75
C GLY A 341 -6.08 -1.97 -7.96
N CYS A 342 -5.89 -3.05 -7.22
CA CYS A 342 -4.65 -3.83 -7.23
C CYS A 342 -4.76 -4.99 -8.21
N ALA A 343 -3.88 -5.09 -9.20
CA ALA A 343 -3.91 -6.24 -10.12
C ALA A 343 -3.58 -7.58 -9.46
N ASP A 344 -3.15 -7.56 -8.20
CA ASP A 344 -3.02 -8.73 -7.34
C ASP A 344 -3.84 -8.54 -6.05
N VAL A 345 -3.48 -9.26 -4.98
CA VAL A 345 -4.13 -9.16 -3.67
C VAL A 345 -3.99 -7.76 -3.06
N GLY A 346 -5.04 -7.32 -2.37
CA GLY A 346 -5.02 -6.05 -1.66
C GLY A 346 -4.21 -6.14 -0.37
N ILE A 347 -4.30 -7.27 0.33
CA ILE A 347 -3.53 -7.55 1.54
C ILE A 347 -2.86 -8.91 1.42
N TYR A 348 -1.53 -8.93 1.63
CA TYR A 348 -0.72 -10.14 1.54
C TYR A 348 0.04 -10.41 2.84
N LEU A 349 -0.05 -11.62 3.36
CA LEU A 349 0.75 -12.09 4.48
C LEU A 349 1.65 -13.21 4.00
N ASN A 350 2.96 -12.93 3.93
CA ASN A 350 3.97 -13.90 3.55
C ASN A 350 4.88 -14.20 4.73
N SER A 351 4.73 -15.41 5.28
CA SER A 351 5.44 -15.84 6.48
C SER A 351 5.27 -14.85 7.65
N ALA A 352 4.03 -14.37 7.85
CA ALA A 352 3.70 -13.35 8.84
C ALA A 352 2.76 -13.89 9.94
N ALA A 353 3.25 -13.93 11.18
CA ALA A 353 2.55 -14.52 12.31
C ALA A 353 1.73 -13.48 13.10
N ASN A 354 0.78 -13.98 13.90
CA ASN A 354 -0.02 -13.23 14.86
C ASN A 354 -0.60 -11.91 14.32
N THR A 355 -1.05 -11.92 13.06
CA THR A 355 -1.51 -10.70 12.39
C THR A 355 -2.99 -10.42 12.69
N HIS A 356 -3.32 -9.15 12.93
CA HIS A 356 -4.69 -8.68 13.12
C HIS A 356 -5.15 -7.79 11.97
N LEU A 357 -6.16 -8.23 11.22
CA LEU A 357 -6.76 -7.47 10.11
C LEU A 357 -8.18 -7.06 10.50
N THR A 358 -8.38 -5.77 10.76
CA THR A 358 -9.67 -5.28 11.31
C THR A 358 -10.25 -4.13 10.52
N ASP A 359 -11.54 -4.23 10.20
CA ASP A 359 -12.31 -3.15 9.58
C ASP A 359 -11.62 -2.54 8.33
N ASN A 360 -10.91 -3.32 7.51
CA ASN A 360 -10.35 -2.82 6.24
C ASN A 360 -11.39 -2.89 5.12
N THR A 361 -11.37 -1.92 4.21
CA THR A 361 -12.12 -1.95 2.94
C THR A 361 -11.14 -2.30 1.83
N VAL A 362 -11.36 -3.41 1.12
CA VAL A 362 -10.46 -3.92 0.07
C VAL A 362 -11.27 -4.14 -1.20
N LEU A 363 -11.05 -3.34 -2.25
CA LEU A 363 -11.92 -3.27 -3.44
C LEU A 363 -11.15 -3.44 -4.74
N ASP A 364 -11.72 -4.11 -5.75
CA ASP A 364 -11.01 -4.37 -7.02
C ASP A 364 -9.61 -4.95 -6.79
N THR A 365 -9.54 -6.08 -6.06
CA THR A 365 -8.29 -6.80 -5.78
C THR A 365 -8.52 -8.32 -5.86
N ALA A 366 -7.46 -9.13 -5.77
CA ALA A 366 -7.59 -10.58 -5.54
C ALA A 366 -7.91 -10.95 -4.07
N GLY A 367 -8.43 -10.01 -3.28
CA GLY A 367 -8.82 -10.20 -1.89
C GLY A 367 -7.63 -10.16 -0.90
N ILE A 368 -7.71 -11.00 0.13
CA ILE A 368 -6.71 -11.14 1.19
C ILE A 368 -6.10 -12.54 1.13
N GLN A 369 -4.78 -12.63 1.07
CA GLN A 369 -4.06 -13.90 1.02
C GLN A 369 -3.10 -14.05 2.20
N VAL A 370 -3.18 -15.21 2.87
CA VAL A 370 -2.29 -15.63 3.96
C VAL A 370 -1.55 -16.87 3.52
N ARG A 371 -0.24 -16.78 3.32
CA ARG A 371 0.55 -17.84 2.67
C ARG A 371 1.66 -18.35 3.57
N TYR A 372 1.94 -19.65 3.48
CA TYR A 372 2.93 -20.41 4.26
C TYR A 372 2.48 -20.76 5.68
N SER A 373 2.97 -21.89 6.17
CA SER A 373 2.64 -22.44 7.51
C SER A 373 3.05 -21.58 8.69
N THR A 374 3.99 -20.66 8.51
CA THR A 374 4.38 -19.66 9.51
C THR A 374 3.44 -18.46 9.55
N SER A 375 2.52 -18.33 8.59
CA SER A 375 1.55 -17.24 8.55
C SER A 375 0.27 -17.56 9.31
N GLY A 376 -0.18 -16.59 10.09
CA GLY A 376 -1.43 -16.70 10.85
C GLY A 376 -2.10 -15.34 11.04
N ALA A 377 -3.39 -15.25 10.75
CA ALA A 377 -4.14 -14.01 10.92
C ALA A 377 -5.54 -14.19 11.51
N SER A 378 -5.98 -13.21 12.29
CA SER A 378 -7.37 -13.03 12.70
C SER A 378 -8.01 -11.89 11.92
N LEU A 379 -9.16 -12.15 11.30
CA LEU A 379 -9.86 -11.19 10.46
C LEU A 379 -11.20 -10.86 11.07
N ASN A 380 -11.52 -9.58 11.26
CA ASN A 380 -12.81 -9.16 11.79
C ASN A 380 -13.27 -7.81 11.20
N GLY A 381 -14.50 -7.74 10.72
CA GLY A 381 -15.13 -6.51 10.23
C GLY A 381 -14.69 -6.02 8.87
N ASN A 382 -13.86 -6.79 8.16
CA ASN A 382 -13.39 -6.38 6.85
C ASN A 382 -14.52 -6.45 5.81
N LEU A 383 -14.50 -5.52 4.86
CA LEU A 383 -15.33 -5.49 3.66
C LEU A 383 -14.41 -5.71 2.44
N VAL A 384 -14.49 -6.88 1.83
CA VAL A 384 -13.53 -7.34 0.83
C VAL A 384 -14.27 -7.74 -0.45
N ASP A 385 -14.02 -7.02 -1.53
CA ASP A 385 -14.40 -7.46 -2.86
C ASP A 385 -13.33 -8.40 -3.43
N GLY A 386 -13.40 -9.65 -2.97
CA GLY A 386 -12.45 -10.72 -3.26
C GLY A 386 -12.42 -11.75 -2.12
N PRO A 387 -11.72 -12.89 -2.31
CA PRO A 387 -11.72 -13.97 -1.33
C PRO A 387 -10.86 -13.65 -0.11
N LEU A 388 -11.15 -14.34 0.99
CA LEU A 388 -10.23 -14.53 2.11
C LEU A 388 -9.62 -15.92 1.96
N ARG A 389 -8.32 -16.03 1.71
CA ARG A 389 -7.68 -17.33 1.42
C ARG A 389 -6.40 -17.58 2.21
N ALA A 390 -6.21 -18.85 2.52
CA ALA A 390 -5.07 -19.40 3.22
C ALA A 390 -4.44 -20.45 2.31
N ASP A 391 -3.17 -20.25 1.96
CA ASP A 391 -2.45 -21.09 1.00
C ASP A 391 -1.18 -21.66 1.64
N GLU A 392 -0.71 -22.80 1.15
CA GLU A 392 0.57 -23.41 1.54
C GLU A 392 0.73 -23.57 3.08
N GLY A 393 -0.37 -23.89 3.75
CA GLY A 393 -0.41 -24.12 5.20
C GLY A 393 -0.70 -22.87 6.05
N GLY A 394 -0.93 -21.71 5.43
CA GLY A 394 -1.35 -20.50 6.16
C GLY A 394 -2.62 -20.71 6.97
N VAL A 395 -2.79 -19.96 8.06
CA VAL A 395 -3.93 -20.11 8.97
C VAL A 395 -4.77 -18.83 9.05
N LEU A 396 -6.06 -18.96 8.74
CA LEU A 396 -7.05 -17.89 8.86
C LEU A 396 -8.03 -18.18 10.01
N ARG A 397 -8.13 -17.23 10.94
CA ARG A 397 -9.20 -17.18 11.95
C ARG A 397 -10.21 -16.12 11.52
N VAL A 398 -11.22 -16.55 10.78
CA VAL A 398 -12.21 -15.66 10.17
C VAL A 398 -13.34 -15.41 11.16
N GLY A 399 -13.42 -14.18 11.66
CA GLY A 399 -14.58 -13.66 12.39
C GLY A 399 -15.64 -13.12 11.45
N ASP A 400 -16.39 -12.12 11.91
CA ASP A 400 -17.50 -11.53 11.16
C ASP A 400 -16.98 -10.55 10.09
N ASN A 401 -16.91 -11.01 8.83
CA ASN A 401 -16.42 -10.26 7.66
C ASN A 401 -17.39 -10.39 6.48
N ARG A 402 -17.30 -9.48 5.52
CA ARG A 402 -18.01 -9.56 4.22
C ARG A 402 -16.97 -9.73 3.12
N ALA A 403 -17.02 -10.85 2.38
CA ALA A 403 -16.07 -11.17 1.32
C ALA A 403 -16.76 -11.73 0.06
N THR A 404 -16.20 -11.49 -1.12
CA THR A 404 -16.66 -12.08 -2.40
C THR A 404 -15.94 -13.41 -2.67
N PRO A 405 -16.63 -14.56 -2.78
CA PRO A 405 -15.97 -15.82 -3.15
C PRO A 405 -15.50 -15.80 -4.62
N ILE A 406 -14.49 -16.61 -4.94
CA ILE A 406 -13.82 -16.63 -6.26
C ILE A 406 -14.81 -16.90 -7.39
N TRP A 407 -15.72 -17.85 -7.21
CA TRP A 407 -16.67 -18.21 -8.27
C TRP A 407 -17.56 -17.04 -8.71
N GLN A 408 -17.86 -16.09 -7.80
CA GLN A 408 -18.64 -14.90 -8.14
C GLN A 408 -17.84 -13.93 -9.02
N LEU A 409 -16.52 -13.84 -8.80
CA LEU A 409 -15.63 -13.02 -9.63
C LEU A 409 -15.62 -13.51 -11.09
N TYR A 410 -15.68 -14.82 -11.31
CA TYR A 410 -15.73 -15.42 -12.65
C TYR A 410 -17.01 -15.12 -13.44
N VAL A 411 -18.09 -14.75 -12.75
CA VAL A 411 -19.37 -14.36 -13.38
C VAL A 411 -19.63 -12.86 -13.28
N GLY A 412 -18.61 -12.08 -12.88
CA GLY A 412 -18.68 -10.63 -12.76
C GLY A 412 -19.61 -10.12 -11.65
N HIS A 413 -19.88 -10.94 -10.64
CA HIS A 413 -20.72 -10.58 -9.52
C HIS A 413 -19.86 -10.09 -8.34
N HIS A 414 -20.02 -8.81 -7.99
CA HIS A 414 -19.23 -8.14 -6.95
C HIS A 414 -20.15 -7.48 -5.90
N PRO A 415 -20.74 -8.24 -4.96
CA PRO A 415 -21.73 -7.69 -4.05
C PRO A 415 -21.17 -6.62 -3.12
N GLN A 416 -19.91 -6.72 -2.71
CA GLN A 416 -19.24 -5.77 -1.81
C GLN A 416 -18.89 -4.48 -2.55
N ARG A 417 -18.46 -4.59 -3.81
CA ARG A 417 -18.21 -3.43 -4.68
C ARG A 417 -19.52 -2.72 -5.01
N GLY A 418 -20.59 -3.47 -5.26
CA GLY A 418 -21.93 -2.96 -5.56
C GLY A 418 -22.63 -2.23 -4.41
N LEU A 419 -22.02 -2.13 -3.23
CA LEU A 419 -22.53 -1.32 -2.12
C LEU A 419 -22.25 0.18 -2.29
N PHE A 420 -21.49 0.58 -3.31
CA PHE A 420 -21.01 1.95 -3.51
C PHE A 420 -21.55 2.57 -4.79
N ALA A 421 -21.71 3.90 -4.77
CA ALA A 421 -22.29 4.66 -5.87
C ALA A 421 -21.46 4.59 -7.17
N ASP A 422 -20.14 4.81 -7.09
CA ASP A 422 -19.21 4.63 -8.23
C ASP A 422 -17.80 4.28 -7.72
N PRO A 423 -17.57 3.01 -7.33
CA PRO A 423 -16.31 2.58 -6.74
C PRO A 423 -15.14 2.62 -7.72
N ALA A 424 -15.39 2.56 -9.04
CA ALA A 424 -14.35 2.66 -10.06
C ALA A 424 -13.69 4.05 -10.09
N ARG A 425 -14.40 5.08 -9.62
CA ARG A 425 -13.91 6.46 -9.49
C ARG A 425 -13.68 6.89 -8.04
N LEU A 426 -13.64 5.93 -7.11
CA LEU A 426 -13.54 6.17 -5.67
C LEU A 426 -14.70 6.99 -5.07
N ASP A 427 -15.87 7.00 -5.70
CA ASP A 427 -17.11 7.47 -5.07
C ASP A 427 -17.67 6.35 -4.19
N LEU A 428 -17.13 6.26 -2.99
CA LEU A 428 -17.47 5.23 -2.00
C LEU A 428 -18.59 5.67 -1.06
N ARG A 429 -19.46 6.59 -1.50
CA ARG A 429 -20.77 6.80 -0.85
C ARG A 429 -21.58 5.51 -0.97
N TRP A 430 -22.26 5.13 0.10
CA TRP A 430 -23.12 3.95 0.10
C TRP A 430 -24.27 4.12 -0.91
N ASP A 431 -24.49 3.09 -1.72
CA ASP A 431 -25.71 2.92 -2.50
C ASP A 431 -26.73 2.18 -1.63
N GLY A 432 -27.63 2.94 -0.99
CA GLY A 432 -28.58 2.43 -0.03
C GLY A 432 -28.05 2.35 1.40
N THR A 433 -28.54 1.37 2.17
CA THR A 433 -28.21 1.25 3.60
C THR A 433 -26.90 0.49 3.79
N PRO A 434 -25.90 1.06 4.49
CA PRO A 434 -24.65 0.36 4.73
C PRO A 434 -24.86 -0.91 5.56
N PRO A 435 -24.20 -2.03 5.23
CA PRO A 435 -24.22 -3.20 6.09
C PRO A 435 -23.50 -2.87 7.39
N ARG A 436 -24.19 -3.03 8.53
CA ARG A 436 -23.66 -2.73 9.87
C ARG A 436 -23.34 -3.99 10.64
N ARG A 437 -22.43 -3.85 11.60
CA ARG A 437 -22.03 -4.86 12.55
C ARG A 437 -21.91 -4.28 13.95
N THR A 438 -22.01 -5.16 14.94
CA THR A 438 -21.70 -4.82 16.33
C THR A 438 -20.21 -5.02 16.56
N ALA A 439 -19.55 -4.00 17.09
CA ALA A 439 -18.17 -4.05 17.53
C ALA A 439 -18.06 -3.64 19.00
N GLN A 440 -17.19 -4.33 19.73
CA GLN A 440 -17.03 -4.13 21.18
C GLN A 440 -16.07 -2.97 21.49
N ASP A 441 -15.05 -2.76 20.65
CA ASP A 441 -14.02 -1.76 20.92
C ASP A 441 -14.21 -0.49 20.08
N PRO A 442 -14.15 0.71 20.68
CA PRO A 442 -14.11 1.96 19.94
C PRO A 442 -12.82 2.01 19.10
N ALA A 443 -12.95 2.36 17.83
CA ALA A 443 -11.83 2.50 16.91
C ALA A 443 -12.04 3.69 15.97
N ALA A 444 -10.94 4.35 15.58
CA ALA A 444 -10.99 5.38 14.55
C ALA A 444 -11.19 4.73 13.18
N GLY A 445 -12.10 5.30 12.38
CA GLY A 445 -12.25 4.93 10.97
C GLY A 445 -11.17 5.54 10.09
N LEU A 446 -11.20 5.18 8.81
CA LEU A 446 -10.32 5.68 7.75
C LEU A 446 -10.16 7.21 7.82
N CYS A 447 -11.27 7.93 7.98
CA CYS A 447 -11.32 9.39 7.97
C CYS A 447 -10.90 10.02 9.31
N GLY A 448 -10.45 9.22 10.30
CA GLY A 448 -9.99 9.69 11.61
C GLY A 448 -11.09 9.89 12.67
N ALA A 449 -12.36 9.92 12.28
CA ALA A 449 -13.48 9.97 13.21
C ALA A 449 -13.61 8.66 14.01
N ALA A 450 -13.97 8.76 15.30
CA ALA A 450 -14.30 7.61 16.12
C ALA A 450 -15.57 6.92 15.59
N ARG A 451 -15.57 5.59 15.58
CA ARG A 451 -16.71 4.78 15.12
C ARG A 451 -17.42 4.16 16.31
N GLY A 452 -18.74 4.29 16.32
CA GLY A 452 -19.59 3.74 17.38
C GLY A 452 -19.64 2.21 17.37
N PRO A 453 -20.35 1.62 18.35
CA PRO A 453 -20.48 0.17 18.49
C PRO A 453 -21.31 -0.47 17.34
N GLN A 454 -22.17 0.29 16.67
CA GLN A 454 -22.93 -0.12 15.49
C GLN A 454 -22.34 0.52 14.23
N ARG A 455 -21.22 -0.03 13.77
CA ARG A 455 -20.45 0.52 12.65
C ARG A 455 -20.63 -0.29 11.37
N ALA A 456 -20.45 0.34 10.21
CA ALA A 456 -20.44 -0.36 8.93
C ALA A 456 -19.30 -1.39 8.86
N TYR A 457 -19.42 -2.41 8.01
CA TYR A 457 -18.24 -3.22 7.65
C TYR A 457 -17.24 -2.36 6.88
N GLY A 458 -15.95 -2.70 7.00
CA GLY A 458 -14.87 -1.98 6.35
C GLY A 458 -14.46 -0.72 7.11
N ALA A 459 -13.77 0.18 6.42
CA ALA A 459 -12.92 1.20 7.03
C ALA A 459 -13.64 2.47 7.49
N PHE A 460 -14.88 2.72 7.06
CA PHE A 460 -15.58 3.97 7.33
C PHE A 460 -17.09 3.75 7.45
N ASP A 461 -17.76 4.64 8.18
CA ASP A 461 -19.22 4.67 8.26
C ASP A 461 -19.85 5.58 7.20
N ASP A 462 -19.19 6.70 6.88
CA ASP A 462 -19.53 7.59 5.76
C ASP A 462 -18.25 8.10 5.10
N PHE A 463 -18.06 7.76 3.82
CA PHE A 463 -16.89 8.19 3.05
C PHE A 463 -16.86 9.70 2.79
N ARG A 464 -18.00 10.41 2.88
CA ARG A 464 -18.01 11.89 2.76
C ARG A 464 -17.12 12.56 3.79
N SER A 465 -16.98 11.96 4.98
CA SER A 465 -16.08 12.46 6.03
C SER A 465 -14.59 12.35 5.68
N CYS A 466 -14.25 11.57 4.64
CA CYS A 466 -12.89 11.48 4.10
C CYS A 466 -12.63 12.54 3.02
N LEU A 467 -13.62 13.32 2.57
CA LEU A 467 -13.47 14.33 1.54
C LEU A 467 -13.12 15.70 2.16
N ARG A 468 -12.16 16.40 1.57
CA ARG A 468 -11.82 17.78 1.94
C ARG A 468 -12.95 18.73 1.57
N GLY A 469 -13.26 19.67 2.46
CA GLY A 469 -14.21 20.76 2.20
C GLY A 469 -15.69 20.37 2.31
N VAL A 470 -15.98 19.12 2.67
CA VAL A 470 -17.33 18.71 3.07
C VAL A 470 -17.40 18.82 4.58
N THR A 471 -17.98 19.90 5.09
CA THR A 471 -18.41 19.97 6.49
C THR A 471 -19.46 18.86 6.69
N PRO A 472 -19.40 18.06 7.78
CA PRO A 472 -20.36 16.98 8.00
C PRO A 472 -21.82 17.43 7.98
#